data_AF-A0A8I7B4D9-F1
#
_entry.id   AF-A0A8I7B4D9-F1
#
_cell.length_a   1.000
_cell.length_b   1.000
_cell.length_c   1.000
_cell.angle_alpha   90.00
_cell.angle_beta   90.00
_cell.angle_gamma   90.00
#
_symmetry.space_group_name_H-M   'P 1'
#
loop_
_entity.id
_entity.type
_entity.pdbx_description
1 polymer ?
#
loop_
_entity_poly.entity_id
_entity_poly.type
_entity_poly.pdbx_seq_one_letter_code
_entity_poly.pdbx_strand_id
1 'polypeptide(L)'
;MAQAQVRIVSSLADVDAALQDLHITDVNQANLVRFQLDEEAPLQEAINIDVRTYPGRHGFILVNPELLKCKFKAKTALETSFRTMLHASLGRIDQELQGVEASIAALKVLVLYHDNQIPNNGPQRNRGVLHAIYPHPPRVPCQPAYGTQTQQERDEAAARDRRAQRALWHAKLRILEVRQSILKDKRSEMMSKMMAEFKRIMDERSDLGAGYADDGFPPLA
;
A
#
# COMPACT_ATOMS: atom_id res chain seq x y z
N MET A 1 -40.70 -39.03 -22.06
CA MET A 1 -39.26 -38.69 -22.15
C MET A 1 -38.76 -38.54 -20.73
N ALA A 2 -37.69 -39.24 -20.34
CA ALA A 2 -37.13 -39.12 -18.99
C ALA A 2 -36.60 -37.70 -18.78
N GLN A 3 -37.00 -37.06 -17.68
CA GLN A 3 -36.58 -35.70 -17.34
C GLN A 3 -35.13 -35.76 -16.84
N ALA A 4 -34.24 -34.97 -17.44
CA ALA A 4 -32.84 -34.91 -17.00
C ALA A 4 -32.77 -34.44 -15.54
N GLN A 5 -31.98 -35.13 -14.71
CA GLN A 5 -31.86 -34.78 -13.29
C GLN A 5 -31.11 -33.45 -13.16
N VAL A 6 -31.68 -32.48 -12.45
CA VAL A 6 -30.99 -31.20 -12.15
C VAL A 6 -30.32 -31.33 -10.79
N ARG A 7 -29.01 -31.06 -10.70
CA ARG A 7 -28.26 -30.98 -9.44
C ARG A 7 -27.73 -29.56 -9.22
N ILE A 8 -27.89 -29.06 -8.00
CA ILE A 8 -27.32 -27.77 -7.59
C ILE A 8 -25.85 -27.99 -7.24
N VAL A 9 -24.97 -27.13 -7.74
CA VAL A 9 -23.52 -27.20 -7.53
C VAL A 9 -22.96 -25.82 -7.19
N SER A 10 -22.01 -25.78 -6.25
CA SER A 10 -21.34 -24.54 -5.86
C SER A 10 -19.87 -24.52 -6.31
N SER A 11 -19.35 -25.65 -6.80
CA SER A 11 -17.95 -25.84 -7.20
C SER A 11 -17.77 -26.86 -8.32
N LEU A 12 -16.59 -26.88 -8.94
CA LEU A 12 -16.22 -27.95 -9.87
C LEU A 12 -16.15 -29.34 -9.20
N ALA A 13 -15.77 -29.38 -7.92
CA ALA A 13 -15.71 -30.63 -7.17
C ALA A 13 -17.11 -31.24 -7.01
N ASP A 14 -18.14 -30.42 -6.79
CA ASP A 14 -19.53 -30.88 -6.71
C ASP A 14 -20.01 -31.46 -8.03
N VAL A 15 -19.60 -30.85 -9.16
CA VAL A 15 -19.88 -31.37 -10.51
C VAL A 15 -19.21 -32.73 -10.71
N ASP A 16 -17.92 -32.84 -10.36
CA ASP A 16 -17.16 -34.08 -10.53
C ASP A 16 -17.71 -35.20 -9.64
N ALA A 17 -18.08 -34.90 -8.39
CA ALA A 17 -18.73 -35.85 -7.49
C ALA A 17 -20.09 -36.32 -8.05
N ALA A 18 -20.89 -35.39 -8.59
CA ALA A 18 -22.18 -35.72 -9.18
C ALA A 18 -22.09 -36.60 -10.43
N LEU A 19 -21.08 -36.36 -11.28
CA LEU A 19 -20.82 -37.20 -12.46
C LEU A 19 -20.36 -38.60 -12.05
N GLN A 20 -19.52 -38.70 -11.01
CA GLN A 20 -19.07 -39.98 -10.44
C GLN A 20 -20.23 -40.79 -9.85
N ASP A 21 -21.09 -40.16 -9.04
CA ASP A 21 -22.27 -40.81 -8.44
C ASP A 21 -23.16 -41.47 -9.51
N LEU A 22 -23.33 -40.78 -10.64
CA LEU A 22 -24.21 -41.19 -11.72
C LEU A 22 -23.50 -42.07 -12.76
N HIS A 23 -22.24 -42.43 -12.50
CA HIS A 23 -21.40 -43.26 -13.38
C HIS A 23 -21.32 -42.70 -14.81
N ILE A 24 -21.34 -41.37 -14.94
CA ILE A 24 -21.28 -40.68 -16.23
C ILE A 24 -19.82 -40.49 -16.62
N THR A 25 -19.35 -41.32 -17.54
CA THR A 25 -17.96 -41.30 -18.01
C THR A 25 -17.82 -40.87 -19.46
N ASP A 26 -18.93 -40.72 -20.19
CA ASP A 26 -18.95 -40.39 -21.63
C ASP A 26 -19.76 -39.11 -21.89
N VAL A 27 -19.28 -38.29 -22.83
CA VAL A 27 -19.93 -37.07 -23.35
C VAL A 27 -21.32 -37.36 -23.90
N ASN A 28 -21.52 -38.56 -24.46
CA ASN A 28 -22.82 -39.01 -24.98
C ASN A 28 -23.90 -39.11 -23.88
N GLN A 29 -23.50 -39.16 -22.61
CA GLN A 29 -24.37 -39.21 -21.44
C GLN A 29 -24.56 -37.84 -20.77
N ALA A 30 -23.95 -36.76 -21.29
CA ALA A 30 -24.04 -35.41 -20.73
C ALA A 30 -25.47 -34.85 -20.69
N ASN A 31 -26.39 -35.40 -21.50
CA ASN A 31 -27.81 -35.01 -21.48
C ASN A 31 -28.61 -35.63 -20.31
N LEU A 32 -28.04 -36.61 -19.58
CA LEU A 32 -28.72 -37.29 -18.47
C LEU A 32 -28.78 -36.41 -17.21
N VAL A 33 -27.85 -35.47 -17.07
CA VAL A 33 -27.69 -34.61 -15.90
C VAL A 33 -27.50 -33.18 -16.33
N ARG A 34 -28.18 -32.29 -15.63
CA ARG A 34 -28.00 -30.85 -15.78
C ARG A 34 -27.59 -30.27 -14.45
N PHE A 35 -26.78 -29.23 -14.49
CA PHE A 35 -26.28 -28.57 -13.31
C PHE A 35 -26.89 -27.19 -13.19
N GLN A 36 -27.24 -26.81 -11.97
CA GLN A 36 -27.65 -25.46 -11.62
C GLN A 36 -26.58 -24.88 -10.72
N LEU A 37 -25.99 -23.75 -11.13
CA LEU A 37 -25.06 -23.02 -10.29
C LEU A 37 -25.83 -22.46 -9.09
N ASP A 38 -25.28 -22.70 -7.90
CA ASP A 38 -25.77 -22.13 -6.65
C ASP A 38 -25.58 -20.60 -6.65
N GLU A 39 -26.57 -19.87 -6.13
CA GLU A 39 -26.51 -18.40 -5.99
C GLU A 39 -25.38 -17.99 -5.04
N GLU A 40 -25.13 -18.79 -4.00
CA GLU A 40 -24.06 -18.57 -3.03
C GLU A 40 -22.69 -19.10 -3.50
N ALA A 41 -22.59 -19.64 -4.72
CA ALA A 41 -21.33 -20.20 -5.22
C ALA A 41 -20.20 -19.15 -5.16
N PRO A 42 -19.01 -19.50 -4.63
CA PRO A 42 -17.87 -18.58 -4.60
C PRO A 42 -17.57 -18.02 -5.98
N LEU A 43 -17.17 -16.75 -6.05
CA LEU A 43 -16.85 -16.10 -7.32
C LEU A 43 -15.73 -16.86 -8.06
N GLN A 44 -14.73 -17.35 -7.33
CA GLN A 44 -13.63 -18.09 -7.94
C GLN A 44 -14.07 -19.43 -8.53
N GLU A 45 -14.96 -20.16 -7.84
CA GLU A 45 -15.51 -21.44 -8.31
C GLU A 45 -16.44 -21.27 -9.50
N ALA A 46 -17.26 -20.21 -9.51
CA ALA A 46 -18.08 -19.87 -10.67
C ALA A 46 -17.23 -19.66 -11.93
N ILE A 47 -16.07 -19.00 -11.83
CA ILE A 47 -15.16 -18.88 -12.99
C ILE A 47 -14.54 -20.22 -13.38
N ASN A 48 -14.17 -21.04 -12.40
CA ASN A 48 -13.62 -22.36 -12.70
C ASN A 48 -14.64 -23.22 -13.49
N ILE A 49 -15.92 -23.11 -13.12
CA ILE A 49 -17.05 -23.69 -13.85
C ILE A 49 -17.13 -23.12 -15.29
N ASP A 50 -17.08 -21.80 -15.45
CA ASP A 50 -17.11 -21.13 -16.77
C ASP A 50 -16.01 -21.61 -17.73
N VAL A 51 -14.77 -21.73 -17.22
CA VAL A 51 -13.62 -22.23 -18.00
C VAL A 51 -13.83 -23.68 -18.47
N ARG A 52 -14.54 -24.50 -17.69
CA ARG A 52 -14.81 -25.91 -18.02
C ARG A 52 -16.02 -26.08 -18.93
N THR A 53 -16.98 -25.17 -18.87
CA THR A 53 -18.18 -25.15 -19.74
C THR A 53 -17.99 -24.37 -21.05
N TYR A 54 -16.78 -23.91 -21.35
CA TYR A 54 -16.49 -23.12 -22.55
C TYR A 54 -16.81 -23.90 -23.84
N PRO A 55 -17.43 -23.27 -24.87
CA PRO A 55 -17.79 -23.92 -26.12
C PRO A 55 -16.63 -24.68 -26.75
N GLY A 56 -16.84 -25.96 -27.07
CA GLY A 56 -15.84 -26.83 -27.70
C GLY A 56 -14.99 -27.68 -26.74
N ARG A 57 -15.21 -27.57 -25.41
CA ARG A 57 -14.67 -28.52 -24.42
C ARG A 57 -15.75 -29.52 -24.00
N HIS A 58 -15.34 -30.69 -23.51
CA HIS A 58 -16.21 -31.72 -22.93
C HIS A 58 -16.93 -31.13 -21.70
N GLY A 59 -18.08 -30.50 -21.95
CA GLY A 59 -18.81 -29.72 -20.96
C GLY A 59 -20.10 -30.41 -20.55
N PHE A 60 -20.45 -30.25 -19.27
CA PHE A 60 -21.77 -30.54 -18.75
C PHE A 60 -22.73 -29.38 -19.07
N ILE A 61 -24.05 -29.63 -18.97
CA ILE A 61 -25.07 -28.62 -19.28
C ILE A 61 -25.39 -27.84 -18.00
N LEU A 62 -25.14 -26.52 -18.03
CA LEU A 62 -25.58 -25.58 -16.99
C LEU A 62 -26.97 -25.03 -17.34
N VAL A 63 -27.92 -25.01 -16.39
CA VAL A 63 -29.30 -24.58 -16.61
C VAL A 63 -29.52 -23.07 -16.44
N ASN A 64 -28.63 -22.40 -15.72
CA ASN A 64 -28.66 -20.97 -15.42
C ASN A 64 -27.37 -20.25 -15.86
N PRO A 65 -27.02 -20.28 -17.16
CA PRO A 65 -25.80 -19.64 -17.69
C PRO A 65 -25.77 -18.11 -17.49
N GLU A 66 -26.91 -17.47 -17.29
CA GLU A 66 -27.02 -16.05 -16.94
C GLU A 66 -26.40 -15.72 -15.58
N LEU A 67 -26.59 -16.58 -14.58
CA LEU A 67 -25.99 -16.41 -13.25
C LEU A 67 -24.46 -16.47 -13.34
N LEU A 68 -23.94 -17.40 -14.13
CA LEU A 68 -22.51 -17.54 -14.39
C LEU A 68 -21.92 -16.26 -15.00
N LYS A 69 -22.61 -15.68 -15.99
CA LYS A 69 -22.23 -14.41 -16.62
C LYS A 69 -22.25 -13.24 -15.63
N CYS A 70 -23.24 -13.19 -14.73
CA CYS A 70 -23.32 -12.17 -13.69
C CYS A 70 -22.17 -12.29 -12.67
N LYS A 71 -21.86 -13.51 -12.21
CA LYS A 71 -20.70 -13.77 -11.34
C LYS A 71 -19.37 -13.42 -12.02
N PHE A 72 -19.23 -13.70 -13.32
CA PHE A 72 -18.05 -13.29 -14.09
C PHE A 72 -17.88 -11.76 -14.13
N LYS A 73 -18.97 -11.03 -14.45
CA LYS A 73 -18.97 -9.56 -14.43
C LYS A 73 -18.60 -9.01 -13.06
N ALA A 74 -19.21 -9.56 -12.00
CA ALA A 74 -18.97 -9.14 -10.62
C ALA A 74 -17.51 -9.32 -10.22
N LYS A 75 -16.93 -10.48 -10.50
CA LYS A 75 -15.50 -10.74 -10.26
C LYS A 75 -14.63 -9.73 -11.01
N THR A 76 -14.87 -9.53 -12.30
CA THR A 76 -14.06 -8.67 -13.15
C THR A 76 -14.07 -7.22 -12.66
N ALA A 77 -15.26 -6.72 -12.28
CA ALA A 77 -15.43 -5.38 -11.75
C ALA A 77 -14.72 -5.22 -10.39
N LEU A 78 -14.91 -6.18 -9.48
CA LEU A 78 -14.29 -6.16 -8.16
C LEU A 78 -12.76 -6.27 -8.24
N GLU A 79 -12.23 -7.13 -9.11
CA GLU A 79 -10.81 -7.28 -9.35
C GLU A 79 -10.18 -6.01 -9.94
N THR A 80 -10.85 -5.38 -10.90
CA THR A 80 -10.40 -4.12 -11.50
C THR A 80 -10.37 -3.00 -10.46
N SER A 81 -11.44 -2.86 -9.68
CA SER A 81 -11.54 -1.85 -8.62
C SER A 81 -10.47 -2.07 -7.53
N PHE A 82 -10.30 -3.31 -7.08
CA PHE A 82 -9.30 -3.68 -6.09
C PHE A 82 -7.87 -3.39 -6.57
N ARG A 83 -7.52 -3.84 -7.78
CA ARG A 83 -6.17 -3.60 -8.35
C ARG A 83 -5.90 -2.11 -8.50
N THR A 84 -6.88 -1.33 -8.96
CA THR A 84 -6.75 0.11 -9.13
C THR A 84 -6.50 0.80 -7.77
N MET A 85 -7.32 0.49 -6.77
CA MET A 85 -7.18 1.04 -5.42
C MET A 85 -5.86 0.64 -4.77
N LEU A 86 -5.45 -0.63 -4.90
CA LEU A 86 -4.21 -1.14 -4.32
C LEU A 86 -2.99 -0.49 -4.98
N HIS A 87 -2.95 -0.39 -6.31
CA HIS A 87 -1.87 0.28 -7.02
C HIS A 87 -1.75 1.75 -6.65
N ALA A 88 -2.88 2.47 -6.58
CA ALA A 88 -2.87 3.88 -6.15
C ALA A 88 -2.35 4.03 -4.72
N SER A 89 -2.72 3.11 -3.82
CA SER A 89 -2.31 3.15 -2.42
C SER A 89 -0.83 2.82 -2.24
N LEU A 90 -0.33 1.79 -2.92
CA LEU A 90 1.09 1.44 -2.91
C LEU A 90 1.93 2.53 -3.58
N GLY A 91 1.45 3.13 -4.68
CA GLY A 91 2.12 4.22 -5.37
C GLY A 91 2.35 5.44 -4.48
N ARG A 92 1.39 5.79 -3.62
CA ARG A 92 1.57 6.86 -2.61
C ARG A 92 2.68 6.55 -1.61
N ILE A 93 2.75 5.30 -1.14
CA ILE A 93 3.81 4.87 -0.21
C ILE A 93 5.16 4.89 -0.91
N ASP A 94 5.25 4.39 -2.14
CA ASP A 94 6.49 4.35 -2.92
C ASP A 94 7.01 5.76 -3.23
N GLN A 95 6.13 6.70 -3.58
CA GLN A 95 6.48 8.10 -3.78
C GLN A 95 7.03 8.76 -2.50
N GLU A 96 6.38 8.52 -1.36
CA GLU A 96 6.85 9.02 -0.07
C GLU A 96 8.22 8.42 0.30
N LEU A 97 8.37 7.11 0.11
CA LEU A 97 9.61 6.38 0.37
C LEU A 97 10.75 6.91 -0.48
N GLN A 98 10.54 7.16 -1.77
CA GLN A 98 11.53 7.75 -2.66
C GLN A 98 12.03 9.11 -2.16
N GLY A 99 11.11 9.98 -1.69
CA GLY A 99 11.47 11.27 -1.10
C GLY A 99 12.30 11.15 0.19
N VAL A 100 11.97 10.17 1.04
CA VAL A 100 12.74 9.86 2.25
C VAL A 100 14.13 9.33 1.89
N GLU A 101 14.25 8.44 0.92
CA GLU A 101 15.52 7.86 0.48
C GLU A 101 16.45 8.90 -0.13
N ALA A 102 15.93 9.80 -0.95
CA ALA A 102 16.69 10.94 -1.49
C ALA A 102 17.21 11.84 -0.36
N SER A 103 16.38 12.12 0.65
CA SER A 103 16.75 12.93 1.82
C SER A 103 17.83 12.26 2.67
N ILE A 104 17.73 10.94 2.88
CA ILE A 104 18.75 10.13 3.57
C ILE A 104 20.07 10.19 2.81
N ALA A 105 20.06 9.99 1.48
CA ALA A 105 21.26 10.03 0.66
C ALA A 105 21.96 11.39 0.77
N ALA A 106 21.20 12.49 0.69
CA ALA A 106 21.73 13.84 0.86
C ALA A 106 22.34 14.05 2.27
N LEU A 107 21.66 13.62 3.33
CA LEU A 107 22.19 13.75 4.70
C LEU A 107 23.42 12.90 4.96
N LYS A 108 23.51 11.70 4.38
CA LYS A 108 24.70 10.85 4.49
C LYS A 108 25.93 11.56 3.91
N VAL A 109 25.78 12.30 2.82
CA VAL A 109 26.85 13.14 2.27
C VAL A 109 27.22 14.28 3.23
N LEU A 110 26.22 15.00 3.77
CA LEU A 110 26.47 16.13 4.69
C LEU A 110 27.17 15.70 5.99
N VAL A 111 26.79 14.55 6.54
CA VAL A 111 27.41 13.99 7.76
C VAL A 111 28.90 13.72 7.56
N LEU A 112 29.34 13.43 6.33
CA LEU A 112 30.74 13.18 5.99
C LEU A 112 31.55 14.45 5.70
N TYR A 113 30.95 15.63 5.73
CA TYR A 113 31.66 16.88 5.46
C TYR A 113 32.75 17.15 6.49
N HIS A 114 33.92 17.52 5.99
CA HIS A 114 35.01 18.07 6.80
C HIS A 114 34.64 19.47 7.33
N ASP A 115 35.29 19.90 8.42
CA ASP A 115 34.98 21.18 9.09
C ASP A 115 35.01 22.38 8.15
N ASN A 116 35.91 22.39 7.17
CA ASN A 116 36.06 23.44 6.16
C ASN A 116 34.93 23.46 5.11
N GLN A 117 34.15 22.39 4.99
CA GLN A 117 33.01 22.27 4.06
C GLN A 117 31.68 22.62 4.74
N ILE A 118 31.65 22.72 6.07
CA ILE A 118 30.44 23.03 6.82
C ILE A 118 30.15 24.53 6.71
N PRO A 119 29.00 24.93 6.15
CA PRO A 119 28.68 26.33 5.96
C PRO A 119 28.50 27.04 7.30
N ASN A 120 29.10 28.23 7.43
CA ASN A 120 29.00 29.04 8.63
C ASN A 120 27.66 29.79 8.68
N ASN A 121 26.58 29.04 8.91
CA ASN A 121 25.20 29.54 8.98
C ASN A 121 24.76 29.89 10.41
N GLY A 122 25.69 29.89 11.38
CA GLY A 122 25.39 30.30 12.74
C GLY A 122 25.02 31.79 12.79
N PRO A 123 24.11 32.22 13.67
CA PRO A 123 23.95 33.64 13.95
C PRO A 123 25.33 34.20 14.35
N GLN A 124 25.69 35.39 13.88
CA GLN A 124 26.85 36.15 14.36
C GLN A 124 26.62 36.56 15.82
N ARG A 125 26.58 35.59 16.73
CA ARG A 125 26.74 35.82 18.16
C ARG A 125 28.10 36.48 18.28
N ASN A 126 28.14 37.62 18.99
CA ASN A 126 29.30 38.50 19.23
C ASN A 126 29.28 39.88 18.55
N ARG A 127 28.24 40.26 17.82
CA ARG A 127 27.90 41.70 17.75
C ARG A 127 27.24 42.05 19.08
N GLY A 128 28.05 42.37 20.09
CA GLY A 128 27.55 42.73 21.41
C GLY A 128 26.46 43.78 21.28
N VAL A 129 25.23 43.42 21.63
CA VAL A 129 24.18 44.41 21.86
C VAL A 129 24.26 44.73 23.34
N LEU A 130 24.68 45.96 23.66
CA LEU A 130 24.55 46.51 25.00
C LEU A 130 23.05 46.56 25.33
N HIS A 131 22.56 45.59 26.08
CA HIS A 131 21.29 45.73 26.79
C HIS A 131 21.58 46.44 28.11
N ALA A 132 21.62 47.78 28.05
CA ALA A 132 21.64 48.63 29.22
C ALA A 132 20.22 49.17 29.44
N ILE A 133 19.51 48.64 30.45
CA ILE A 133 18.33 49.31 31.01
C ILE A 133 18.84 50.10 32.21
N TYR A 134 19.13 51.40 32.01
CA TYR A 134 19.36 52.33 33.11
C TYR A 134 18.24 53.36 33.15
N PRO A 135 17.58 53.56 34.30
CA PRO A 135 16.64 54.66 34.46
C PRO A 135 17.35 56.03 34.33
N HIS A 136 18.61 56.15 34.77
CA HIS A 136 19.47 57.35 34.62
C HIS A 136 20.96 56.91 34.60
N PRO A 137 21.74 57.15 33.52
CA PRO A 137 23.11 56.64 33.44
C PRO A 137 24.12 57.59 34.10
N PRO A 138 24.96 57.13 35.06
CA PRO A 138 26.14 57.88 35.48
C PRO A 138 27.16 57.92 34.33
N ARG A 139 27.87 59.05 34.18
CA ARG A 139 29.04 59.19 33.28
C ARG A 139 30.22 58.40 33.85
N VAL A 140 30.13 57.07 33.78
CA VAL A 140 31.27 56.18 33.99
C VAL A 140 31.95 56.03 32.63
N PRO A 141 33.30 56.06 32.54
CA PRO A 141 33.97 55.66 31.31
C PRO A 141 33.45 54.27 30.94
N CYS A 142 32.74 54.18 29.81
CA CYS A 142 32.32 52.88 29.30
C CYS A 142 33.57 52.02 29.20
N GLN A 143 33.63 50.93 29.97
CA GLN A 143 34.56 49.88 29.61
C GLN A 143 34.25 49.50 28.15
N PRO A 144 35.27 49.36 27.29
CA PRO A 144 35.03 48.93 25.93
C PRO A 144 34.23 47.62 26.02
N ALA A 145 33.03 47.62 25.44
CA ALA A 145 32.16 46.46 25.44
C ALA A 145 32.91 45.31 24.77
N TYR A 146 33.53 44.44 25.55
CA TYR A 146 34.30 43.25 25.13
C TYR A 146 34.86 43.38 23.71
N GLY A 147 35.72 44.39 23.49
CA GLY A 147 36.31 44.69 22.19
C GLY A 147 37.40 43.70 21.76
N THR A 148 37.73 42.71 22.58
CA THR A 148 38.78 41.72 22.31
C THR A 148 38.28 40.33 22.64
N GLN A 149 37.28 39.87 21.90
CA GLN A 149 37.18 38.42 21.72
C GLN A 149 38.49 37.94 21.12
N THR A 150 39.20 37.12 21.88
CA THR A 150 40.41 36.48 21.38
C THR A 150 40.05 35.67 20.14
N GLN A 151 40.99 35.55 19.21
CA GLN A 151 40.80 34.71 18.02
C GLN A 151 40.36 33.29 18.43
N GLN A 152 40.89 32.81 19.54
CA GLN A 152 40.50 31.55 20.17
C GLN A 152 39.00 31.46 20.50
N GLU A 153 38.39 32.47 21.13
CA GLU A 153 36.96 32.46 21.46
C GLU A 153 36.06 32.41 20.21
N ARG A 154 36.51 33.07 19.12
CA ARG A 154 35.82 33.02 17.82
C ARG A 154 35.92 31.64 17.19
N ASP A 155 37.10 31.04 17.23
CA ASP A 155 37.35 29.70 16.69
C ASP A 155 36.57 28.63 17.48
N GLU A 156 36.48 28.76 18.81
CA GLU A 156 35.69 27.89 19.68
C GLU A 156 34.18 28.01 19.42
N ALA A 157 33.67 29.22 19.20
CA ALA A 157 32.27 29.44 18.81
C ALA A 157 31.97 28.81 17.45
N ALA A 158 32.83 29.03 16.44
CA ALA A 158 32.68 28.41 15.13
C ALA A 158 32.75 26.88 15.22
N ALA A 159 33.63 26.32 16.05
CA ALA A 159 33.73 24.88 16.28
C ALA A 159 32.46 24.33 16.96
N ARG A 160 31.86 25.06 17.91
CA ARG A 160 30.57 24.69 18.51
C ARG A 160 29.45 24.66 17.48
N ASP A 161 29.35 25.66 16.62
CA ASP A 161 28.33 25.72 15.59
C ASP A 161 28.46 24.56 14.59
N ARG A 162 29.68 24.22 14.16
CA ARG A 162 29.92 23.04 13.32
C ARG A 162 29.50 21.74 14.01
N ARG A 163 29.83 21.56 15.30
CA ARG A 163 29.38 20.41 16.08
C ARG A 163 27.85 20.33 16.17
N ALA A 164 27.19 21.48 16.40
CA ALA A 164 25.73 21.55 16.47
C ALA A 164 25.07 21.20 15.13
N GLN A 165 25.61 21.69 14.00
CA GLN A 165 25.12 21.35 12.66
C GLN A 165 25.26 19.84 12.38
N ARG A 166 26.41 19.24 12.70
CA ARG A 166 26.58 17.77 12.58
C ARG A 166 25.59 17.01 13.44
N ALA A 167 25.41 17.42 14.70
CA ALA A 167 24.45 16.80 15.59
C ALA A 167 23.02 16.86 15.02
N LEU A 168 22.64 17.99 14.42
CA LEU A 168 21.35 18.14 13.73
C LEU A 168 21.22 17.20 12.53
N TRP A 169 22.25 17.10 11.67
CA TRP A 169 22.23 16.18 10.53
C TRP A 169 22.11 14.72 10.96
N HIS A 170 22.86 14.31 11.99
CA HIS A 170 22.74 12.97 12.57
C HIS A 170 21.34 12.71 13.14
N ALA A 171 20.75 13.68 13.85
CA ALA A 171 19.41 13.55 14.39
C ALA A 171 18.37 13.38 13.26
N LYS A 172 18.45 14.22 12.22
CA LYS A 172 17.57 14.13 11.05
C LYS A 172 17.73 12.80 10.33
N LEU A 173 18.97 12.32 10.16
CA LEU A 173 19.26 11.04 9.52
C LEU A 173 18.59 9.89 10.26
N ARG A 174 18.77 9.81 11.59
CA ARG A 174 18.13 8.78 12.42
C ARG A 174 16.61 8.78 12.29
N ILE A 175 15.98 9.96 12.32
CA ILE A 175 14.52 10.10 12.17
C ILE A 175 14.07 9.58 10.81
N LEU A 176 14.79 9.93 9.74
CA LEU A 176 14.44 9.50 8.39
C LEU A 176 14.67 8.01 8.18
N GLU A 177 15.72 7.42 8.75
CA GLU A 177 15.96 5.97 8.72
C GLU A 177 14.83 5.19 9.41
N VAL A 178 14.35 5.67 10.56
CA VAL A 178 13.17 5.11 11.23
C VAL A 178 11.93 5.24 10.33
N ARG A 179 11.68 6.42 9.74
CA ARG A 179 10.55 6.64 8.82
C ARG A 179 10.64 5.72 7.59
N GLN A 180 11.83 5.50 7.03
CA GLN A 180 12.06 4.61 5.91
C GLN A 180 11.65 3.17 6.26
N SER A 181 12.03 2.68 7.45
CA SER A 181 11.61 1.36 7.93
C SER A 181 10.09 1.27 8.04
N ILE A 182 9.45 2.24 8.68
CA ILE A 182 7.99 2.29 8.85
C ILE A 182 7.27 2.23 7.49
N LEU A 183 7.76 2.98 6.49
CA LEU A 183 7.15 2.97 5.15
C LEU A 183 7.32 1.63 4.44
N LYS A 184 8.50 0.99 4.55
CA LYS A 184 8.74 -0.34 3.99
C LYS A 184 7.86 -1.41 4.62
N ASP A 185 7.69 -1.35 5.94
CA ASP A 185 6.82 -2.26 6.69
C ASP A 185 5.36 -2.05 6.29
N LYS A 186 4.89 -0.80 6.28
CA LYS A 186 3.53 -0.43 5.87
C LYS A 186 3.20 -0.89 4.45
N ARG A 187 4.16 -0.75 3.51
CA ARG A 187 4.01 -1.22 2.13
C ARG A 187 3.77 -2.74 2.08
N SER A 188 4.62 -3.49 2.77
CA SER A 188 4.57 -4.95 2.80
C SER A 188 3.30 -5.45 3.50
N GLU A 189 2.94 -4.84 4.63
CA GLU A 189 1.74 -5.14 5.39
C GLU A 189 0.48 -4.88 4.58
N MET A 190 0.39 -3.72 3.92
CA MET A 190 -0.74 -3.37 3.05
C MET A 190 -0.90 -4.39 1.92
N MET A 191 0.17 -4.71 1.20
CA MET A 191 0.15 -5.69 0.13
C MET A 191 -0.34 -7.05 0.65
N SER A 192 0.23 -7.53 1.76
CA SER A 192 -0.11 -8.83 2.33
C SER A 192 -1.56 -8.90 2.79
N LYS A 193 -2.01 -7.96 3.63
CA LYS A 193 -3.37 -7.97 4.21
C LYS A 193 -4.45 -7.77 3.13
N MET A 194 -4.25 -6.82 2.23
CA MET A 194 -5.23 -6.55 1.17
C MET A 194 -5.37 -7.73 0.20
N MET A 195 -4.26 -8.37 -0.18
CA MET A 195 -4.30 -9.55 -1.05
C MET A 195 -4.95 -10.76 -0.35
N ALA A 196 -4.69 -10.94 0.95
CA ALA A 196 -5.32 -12.00 1.73
C ALA A 196 -6.84 -11.82 1.82
N GLU A 197 -7.29 -10.60 2.12
CA GLU A 197 -8.73 -10.28 2.15
C GLU A 197 -9.39 -10.43 0.79
N PHE A 198 -8.75 -9.93 -0.27
CA PHE A 198 -9.28 -10.08 -1.63
C PHE A 198 -9.43 -11.55 -2.01
N LYS A 199 -8.42 -12.38 -1.73
CA LYS A 199 -8.49 -13.82 -1.95
C LYS A 199 -9.64 -14.46 -1.17
N ARG A 200 -9.78 -14.10 0.11
CA ARG A 200 -10.85 -14.60 0.97
C ARG A 200 -12.23 -14.29 0.38
N ILE A 201 -12.46 -13.06 -0.07
CA ILE A 201 -13.73 -12.66 -0.73
C ILE A 201 -14.01 -13.47 -2.00
N MET A 202 -12.97 -13.83 -2.77
CA MET A 202 -13.13 -14.63 -4.00
C MET A 202 -13.51 -16.09 -3.72
N ASP A 203 -13.02 -16.64 -2.60
CA ASP A 203 -13.14 -18.06 -2.24
C ASP A 203 -14.33 -18.34 -1.30
N GLU A 204 -14.86 -17.33 -0.60
CA GLU A 204 -16.01 -17.46 0.29
C GLU A 204 -17.34 -17.61 -0.48
N ARG A 205 -18.26 -18.39 0.09
CA ARG A 205 -19.65 -18.46 -0.38
C ARG A 205 -20.32 -17.10 -0.23
N SER A 206 -20.96 -16.63 -1.28
CA SER A 206 -21.62 -15.33 -1.28
C SER A 206 -22.59 -15.16 -2.45
N ASP A 207 -23.58 -14.31 -2.24
CA ASP A 207 -24.51 -13.84 -3.28
C ASP A 207 -23.87 -12.80 -4.22
N LEU A 208 -22.55 -12.61 -4.15
CA LEU A 208 -21.85 -11.72 -5.08
C LEU A 208 -22.09 -12.20 -6.52
N GLY A 209 -22.67 -11.32 -7.33
CA GLY A 209 -23.06 -11.62 -8.70
C GLY A 209 -24.33 -12.47 -8.85
N ALA A 210 -25.09 -12.73 -7.79
CA ALA A 210 -26.38 -13.43 -7.84
C ALA A 210 -27.57 -12.53 -8.20
N GLY A 211 -27.45 -11.21 -8.03
CA GLY A 211 -28.47 -10.23 -8.40
C GLY A 211 -28.26 -9.58 -9.77
N TYR A 212 -29.36 -9.09 -10.36
CA TYR A 212 -29.31 -8.08 -11.42
C TYR A 212 -28.96 -6.75 -10.80
N ALA A 213 -27.76 -6.24 -11.08
CA ALA A 213 -27.52 -4.83 -10.97
C ALA A 213 -26.55 -4.41 -12.07
N ASP A 214 -27.13 -3.77 -13.08
CA ASP A 214 -26.46 -2.71 -13.85
C ASP A 214 -26.07 -1.52 -12.95
N ASP A 215 -26.30 -1.59 -11.64
CA ASP A 215 -25.65 -0.72 -10.66
C ASP A 215 -24.16 -1.00 -10.69
N GLY A 216 -23.43 -0.07 -11.33
CA GLY A 216 -21.99 -0.11 -11.41
C GLY A 216 -21.39 -0.36 -10.03
N PHE A 217 -20.46 -1.31 -9.96
CA PHE A 217 -19.68 -1.55 -8.74
C PHE A 217 -19.11 -0.22 -8.26
N PRO A 218 -19.52 0.27 -7.07
CA PRO A 218 -18.98 1.51 -6.57
C PRO A 218 -17.46 1.36 -6.46
N PRO A 219 -16.70 2.41 -6.82
CA PRO A 219 -15.25 2.34 -6.72
C PRO A 219 -14.86 2.14 -5.24
N LEU A 220 -13.82 1.36 -5.01
CA LEU A 220 -13.29 1.14 -3.65
C LEU A 220 -12.53 2.36 -3.11
N ALA A 221 -12.28 3.37 -3.95
CA ALA A 221 -11.61 4.63 -3.63
C ALA A 221 -11.99 5.75 -4.61
#